data_AF-W7S076-F1
#
_entry.id   AF-W7S076-F1
#
_cell.length_a   1.000
_cell.length_b   1.000
_cell.length_c   1.000
_cell.angle_alpha   90.00
_cell.angle_beta   90.00
_cell.angle_gamma   90.00
#
_symmetry.space_group_name_H-M   'P 1'
#
loop_
_entity.id
_entity.type
_entity.pdbx_description
1 polymer ?
#
loop_
_entity_poly.entity_id
_entity_poly.type
_entity_poly.pdbx_seq_one_letter_code
_entity_poly.pdbx_strand_id
1 'polypeptide(L)'
;MEYSYERFLKGIKSFIRESILMADIGYETIQLYKEEVDERYFTAEEYELLPDVCLVTAINYFNDTGDEYLMMDVYDELNQRHLKTIWVSNGEVRDIDI
;
A
#
# COMPACT_ATOMS: atom_id res chain seq x y z
N MET A 1 10.13 7.87 -11.58
CA MET A 1 9.79 7.40 -10.23
C MET A 1 8.31 7.71 -10.07
N GLU A 2 7.48 6.69 -9.89
CA GLU A 2 6.04 6.86 -9.66
C GLU A 2 5.84 6.96 -8.15
N TYR A 3 5.20 8.03 -7.68
CA TYR A 3 4.91 8.20 -6.25
C TYR A 3 3.78 7.27 -5.81
N SER A 4 3.73 6.87 -4.54
CA SER A 4 2.68 5.98 -4.02
C SER A 4 1.27 6.50 -4.29
N TYR A 5 1.03 7.81 -4.19
CA TYR A 5 -0.30 8.37 -4.49
C TYR A 5 -0.67 8.22 -5.97
N GLU A 6 0.30 8.27 -6.90
CA GLU A 6 0.04 8.06 -8.33
C GLU A 6 -0.34 6.59 -8.58
N ARG A 7 0.40 5.66 -7.96
CA ARG A 7 0.10 4.23 -8.00
C ARG A 7 -1.28 3.93 -7.42
N PHE A 8 -1.63 4.58 -6.30
CA PHE A 8 -2.95 4.46 -5.69
C PHE A 8 -4.05 4.92 -6.64
N LEU A 9 -3.96 6.15 -7.16
CA LEU A 9 -4.96 6.72 -8.06
C LEU A 9 -5.08 5.93 -9.38
N LYS A 10 -4.02 5.25 -9.81
CA LYS A 10 -4.05 4.32 -10.94
C LYS A 10 -4.74 3.01 -10.56
N GLY A 11 -4.32 2.36 -9.47
CA GLY A 11 -4.79 1.05 -9.05
C GLY A 11 -6.25 1.04 -8.59
N ILE A 12 -6.69 2.10 -7.91
CA ILE A 12 -8.06 2.17 -7.37
C ILE A 12 -9.14 2.16 -8.46
N LYS A 13 -8.79 2.56 -9.68
CA LYS A 13 -9.68 2.50 -10.86
C LYS A 13 -10.06 1.06 -11.25
N SER A 14 -9.33 0.06 -10.76
CA SER A 14 -9.69 -1.35 -10.92
C SER A 14 -10.82 -1.78 -9.98
N PHE A 15 -11.08 -1.05 -8.89
CA PHE A 15 -12.12 -1.35 -7.92
C PHE A 15 -13.37 -0.50 -8.11
N ILE A 16 -13.19 0.79 -8.44
CA ILE A 16 -14.29 1.75 -8.51
C ILE A 16 -14.26 2.56 -9.80
N ARG A 17 -15.40 3.17 -10.15
CA ARG A 17 -15.54 4.02 -11.34
C ARG A 17 -15.52 5.52 -11.02
N GLU A 18 -15.39 5.86 -9.75
CA GLU A 18 -15.40 7.24 -9.26
C GLU A 18 -14.09 7.96 -9.57
N SER A 19 -14.16 9.28 -9.71
CA SER A 19 -12.98 10.12 -9.89
C SER A 19 -12.47 10.56 -8.53
N ILE A 20 -11.35 9.97 -8.09
CA ILE A 20 -10.70 10.31 -6.83
C ILE A 20 -9.60 11.34 -7.08
N LEU A 21 -9.55 12.36 -6.22
CA LEU A 21 -8.47 13.34 -6.17
C LEU A 21 -7.56 13.07 -4.97
N MET A 22 -6.34 13.62 -5.01
CA MET A 22 -5.41 13.54 -3.89
C MET A 22 -5.95 14.17 -2.59
N ALA A 23 -6.91 15.09 -2.68
CA ALA A 23 -7.55 15.68 -1.50
C ALA A 23 -8.53 14.73 -0.80
N ASP A 24 -8.94 13.65 -1.46
CA ASP A 24 -9.94 12.71 -0.97
C ASP A 24 -9.32 11.51 -0.25
N ILE A 25 -7.99 11.38 -0.27
CA ILE A 25 -7.27 10.23 0.29
C ILE A 25 -6.53 10.62 1.57
N GLY A 26 -6.50 9.72 2.53
CA GLY A 26 -5.55 9.79 3.64
C GLY A 26 -4.20 9.24 3.21
N TYR A 27 -3.11 9.83 3.73
CA TYR A 27 -1.75 9.45 3.40
C TYR A 27 -0.87 9.54 4.64
N GLU A 28 -0.15 8.46 4.94
CA GLU A 28 0.84 8.41 6.01
C GLU A 28 2.05 7.59 5.56
N THR A 29 3.24 8.02 5.96
CA THR A 29 4.46 7.22 5.82
C THR A 29 5.00 6.94 7.22
N ILE A 30 5.17 5.66 7.53
CA ILE A 30 5.68 5.17 8.80
C ILE A 30 6.95 4.36 8.58
N GLN A 31 7.85 4.40 9.55
CA GLN A 31 9.01 3.52 9.60
C GLN A 31 8.66 2.35 10.53
N LEU A 32 8.86 1.13 10.05
CA LEU A 32 8.60 -0.10 10.80
C LEU A 32 9.85 -0.98 10.81
N TYR A 33 10.12 -1.62 11.93
CA TYR A 33 11.04 -2.75 11.97
C TYR A 33 10.40 -3.96 11.27
N LYS A 34 11.22 -4.86 10.72
CA LYS A 34 10.74 -6.09 10.04
C LYS A 34 9.70 -6.86 10.89
N GLU A 35 9.93 -6.94 12.20
CA GLU A 35 9.04 -7.63 13.14
C GLU A 35 7.68 -6.94 13.37
N GLU A 36 7.57 -5.65 13.04
CA GLU A 36 6.32 -4.88 13.13
C GLU A 36 5.51 -4.95 11.83
N VAL A 37 6.13 -5.38 10.73
CA VAL A 37 5.46 -5.62 9.46
C VAL A 37 4.68 -6.93 9.54
N ASP A 38 3.40 -6.86 9.21
CA ASP A 38 2.52 -8.04 9.21
C ASP A 38 2.92 -9.03 8.10
N GLU A 39 3.45 -10.18 8.52
CA GLU A 39 3.93 -11.25 7.64
C GLU A 39 2.86 -11.77 6.68
N ARG A 40 1.57 -11.61 7.01
CA ARG A 40 0.44 -12.11 6.19
C ARG A 40 0.35 -11.43 4.83
N TYR A 41 1.00 -10.28 4.64
CA TYR A 41 1.06 -9.58 3.36
C TYR A 41 2.18 -10.07 2.44
N PHE A 42 2.98 -11.05 2.88
CA PHE A 42 4.17 -11.51 2.19
C PHE A 42 4.14 -13.03 2.03
N THR A 43 4.73 -13.52 0.96
CA THR A 43 5.22 -14.91 0.92
C THR A 43 6.40 -15.05 1.88
N ALA A 44 6.69 -16.27 2.31
CA ALA A 44 7.83 -16.53 3.18
C ALA A 44 9.16 -16.04 2.58
N GLU A 45 9.35 -16.18 1.26
CA GLU A 45 10.56 -15.70 0.57
C GLU A 45 10.64 -14.17 0.57
N GLU A 46 9.54 -13.46 0.26
CA GLU A 46 9.51 -12.00 0.29
C GLU A 46 9.77 -11.47 1.71
N TYR A 47 9.16 -12.09 2.73
CA TYR A 47 9.31 -11.67 4.12
C TYR A 47 10.75 -11.86 4.61
N GLU A 48 11.38 -12.99 4.29
CA GLU A 48 12.79 -13.24 4.63
C GLU A 48 13.72 -12.17 4.04
N LEU A 49 13.43 -11.70 2.82
CA LEU A 49 14.21 -10.69 2.11
C LEU A 49 13.94 -9.24 2.53
N LEU A 50 12.97 -8.99 3.41
CA LEU A 50 12.74 -7.64 3.94
C LEU A 50 13.97 -7.14 4.72
N PRO A 51 14.34 -5.86 4.57
CA PRO A 51 15.37 -5.24 5.39
C PRO A 51 14.90 -5.13 6.85
N ASP A 52 15.85 -4.92 7.77
CA ASP A 52 15.56 -4.76 9.20
C ASP A 52 14.59 -3.61 9.48
N VAL A 53 14.60 -2.59 8.62
CA VAL A 53 13.75 -1.40 8.68
C VAL A 53 13.12 -1.16 7.32
N CYS A 54 11.80 -1.05 7.29
CA CYS A 54 11.01 -0.69 6.13
C CYS A 54 10.39 0.69 6.30
N LEU A 55 10.25 1.43 5.20
CA LEU A 55 9.33 2.56 5.11
C LEU A 55 8.03 2.08 4.46
N VAL A 56 6.92 2.27 5.15
CA VAL A 56 5.59 1.89 4.67
C VAL A 56 4.78 3.15 4.42
N THR A 57 4.38 3.36 3.18
CA THR A 57 3.45 4.43 2.80
C THR A 57 2.06 3.84 2.67
N ALA A 58 1.18 4.18 3.61
CA ALA A 58 -0.22 3.78 3.63
C ALA A 58 -1.09 4.89 3.03
N ILE A 59 -1.98 4.50 2.12
CA ILE A 59 -2.93 5.39 1.45
C ILE A 59 -4.31 4.78 1.54
N ASN A 60 -5.26 5.49 2.13
CA ASN A 60 -6.61 5.00 2.32
C ASN A 60 -7.66 5.92 1.70
N TYR A 61 -8.77 5.31 1.28
CA TYR A 61 -9.94 5.98 0.75
C TYR A 61 -11.20 5.24 1.21
N PHE A 62 -12.23 6.01 1.57
CA PHE A 62 -13.58 5.50 1.80
C PHE A 62 -14.49 6.05 0.71
N ASN A 63 -15.22 5.17 0.03
CA ASN A 63 -16.22 5.62 -0.93
C ASN A 63 -17.52 6.06 -0.23
N ASP A 64 -18.48 6.56 -1.01
CA ASP A 64 -19.77 7.01 -0.49
C ASP A 64 -20.62 5.89 0.13
N THR A 65 -20.35 4.62 -0.20
CA THR A 65 -21.02 3.45 0.40
C THR A 65 -20.36 2.99 1.71
N GLY A 66 -19.24 3.61 2.09
CA GLY A 66 -18.47 3.27 3.29
C GLY A 66 -17.52 2.09 3.10
N ASP A 67 -17.29 1.63 1.88
CA ASP A 67 -16.26 0.65 1.58
C ASP A 67 -14.88 1.28 1.69
N GLU A 68 -13.96 0.56 2.34
CA GLU A 68 -12.59 0.95 2.54
C GLU A 68 -11.68 0.38 1.44
N TYR A 69 -10.75 1.20 0.98
CA TYR A 69 -9.65 0.83 0.11
C TYR A 69 -8.36 1.36 0.70
N LEU A 70 -7.42 0.45 0.99
CA LEU A 70 -6.11 0.75 1.51
C LEU A 70 -5.06 0.17 0.56
N MET A 71 -4.07 1.00 0.22
CA MET A 71 -2.84 0.55 -0.41
C MET A 71 -1.67 0.82 0.52
N MET A 72 -0.75 -0.12 0.62
CA MET A 72 0.52 0.07 1.30
C MET A 72 1.66 -0.20 0.33
N ASP A 73 2.50 0.80 0.10
CA ASP A 73 3.79 0.60 -0.55
C ASP A 73 4.87 0.41 0.50
N VAL A 74 5.64 -0.66 0.37
CA VAL A 74 6.75 -1.01 1.26
C VAL A 74 8.05 -0.71 0.54
N TYR A 75 8.93 0.02 1.20
CA TYR A 75 10.23 0.43 0.68
C TYR A 75 11.35 0.01 1.63
N ASP A 76 12.51 -0.26 1.04
CA ASP A 76 13.76 -0.34 1.78
C ASP A 76 14.17 1.07 2.22
N GLU A 77 14.32 1.28 3.52
CA GLU A 77 14.62 2.60 4.10
C GLU A 77 15.97 3.15 3.62
N LEU A 78 16.97 2.28 3.45
CA LEU A 78 18.35 2.69 3.18
C LEU A 78 18.54 3.24 1.75
N ASN A 79 17.80 2.69 0.80
CA ASN A 79 17.97 3.00 -0.63
C ASN A 79 16.69 3.44 -1.33
N GLN A 80 15.57 3.53 -0.59
CA GLN A 80 14.25 3.93 -1.10
C GLN A 80 13.74 3.04 -2.24
N ARG A 81 14.25 1.81 -2.35
CA ARG A 81 13.79 0.84 -3.35
C ARG A 81 12.42 0.32 -2.94
N HIS A 82 11.47 0.40 -3.87
CA HIS A 82 10.15 -0.23 -3.72
C HIS A 82 10.29 -1.75 -3.66
N LEU A 83 9.73 -2.36 -2.63
CA LEU A 83 9.78 -3.80 -2.36
C LEU A 83 8.45 -4.47 -2.73
N LYS A 84 7.32 -3.87 -2.36
CA LYS A 84 5.99 -4.44 -2.58
C LYS A 84 4.90 -3.37 -2.53
N THR A 85 3.84 -3.59 -3.31
CA THR A 85 2.55 -2.91 -3.17
C THR A 85 1.55 -3.92 -2.64
N ILE A 86 0.84 -3.57 -1.58
CA ILE A 86 -0.22 -4.37 -0.97
C ILE A 86 -1.53 -3.63 -1.11
N TRP A 87 -2.59 -4.33 -1.50
CA TRP A 87 -3.94 -3.77 -1.52
C TRP A 87 -4.85 -4.51 -0.55
N VAL A 88 -5.64 -3.75 0.18
CA VAL A 88 -6.63 -4.23 1.13
C VAL A 88 -7.94 -3.51 0.84
N SER A 89 -9.03 -4.25 0.79
CA SER A 89 -10.37 -3.66 0.70
C SER A 89 -11.29 -4.35 1.68
N ASN A 90 -11.92 -3.54 2.55
CA ASN A 90 -12.75 -4.01 3.66
C ASN A 90 -12.06 -5.07 4.52
N GLY A 91 -10.77 -4.85 4.84
CA GLY A 91 -9.95 -5.76 5.64
C GLY A 91 -9.39 -6.99 4.89
N GLU A 92 -9.77 -7.21 3.63
CA GLU A 92 -9.34 -8.35 2.83
C GLU A 92 -8.27 -7.97 1.81
N VAL A 93 -7.19 -8.75 1.74
CA VAL A 93 -6.10 -8.55 0.76
C VAL A 93 -6.64 -8.77 -0.66
N ARG A 94 -6.23 -7.91 -1.59
CA ARG A 94 -6.62 -7.96 -3.01
C ARG A 94 -5.38 -8.11 -3.88
N ASP A 95 -5.42 -9.10 -4.76
CA ASP A 95 -4.46 -9.20 -5.85
C ASP A 95 -4.93 -8.31 -7.01
N ILE A 96 -4.08 -7.37 -7.42
CA ILE A 96 -4.30 -6.55 -8.60
C ILE A 96 -3.02 -6.39 -9.39
N ASP A 97 -3.13 -6.59 -10.70
CA ASP A 97 -2.09 -6.24 -11.66
C ASP A 97 -2.22 -4.74 -11.98
N ILE A 98 -1.25 -3.92 -11.53
CA ILE A 98 -1.19 -2.47 -11.77
C ILE A 98 0.01 -2.10 -12.65
#